data_AF-Z9JKA5-F1
#
_entry.id   AF-Z9JKA5-F1
#
_cell.length_a   1.000
_cell.length_b   1.000
_cell.length_c   1.000
_cell.angle_alpha   90.00
_cell.angle_beta   90.00
_cell.angle_gamma   90.00
#
_symmetry.space_group_name_H-M   'P 1'
#
loop_
_entity.id
_entity.type
_entity.pdbx_description
1 polymer ?
#
loop_
_entity_poly.entity_id
_entity_poly.type
_entity_poly.pdbx_seq_one_letter_code
_entity_poly.pdbx_strand_id
1 'polypeptide(L)'
;MDTTFPTFPTQNSWPSAGGGTLNSNFQPDGPLINATTAIRLQVQWSLATPGGFPTAPTIENHSLYVSNSNGTLNKIDTELGSLLWSIPLSDYTGNLHSVSLNSTAIAPEGIVVGDQSSGTLLALHKTTGTLLWKTTIQPSLDAKITSPPTIDEDSVYVSVSSGKSPSSVAALDMKTGKLRWQSYAIPADALIRGPLALNSAKKRLYALTSSNGKVSSLTNTLLVLDTENGTLLWSRNLEKQASTVTDNADNNGVTLFTLQINGTTRDVVAIPEARGHYQVLDANNGTILWSIEVNPGSTNSIVGTSFNPYKSHIYVASNATDPQMHNAHYLTALDAATGTMLWNIKLPESSHINTKHNTGGGIASSPDIVYTSLPGGKITMVNANTGEILSSFDTQASIVSPPVIANDALYLGFAFTDNTGKLYKFTTQENVQISNLQRNQQRSLINRMSEQNDHHDEHDGDGSWSYSGSGSWSGSGGYGGAGDYSGGGAGGYSGGGAGGYSGNGAGGYSGGGAGGYSGNGAGGYNGGGAGGYSGSGAGGYSGNGAGGYNGGGAGGYSGSGAGDYSGGGAGGYSGNGAGGYGGGNYSGASRR
;
A
#
# COMPACT_ATOMS: atom_id res chain seq x y z
N MET A 1 26.26 0.69 14.18
CA MET A 1 25.46 0.72 12.95
C MET A 1 24.93 2.12 12.85
N ASP A 2 25.20 2.80 11.74
CA ASP A 2 24.71 4.15 11.49
C ASP A 2 23.17 4.12 11.56
N THR A 3 22.58 4.88 12.49
CA THR A 3 21.13 4.89 12.75
C THR A 3 20.39 5.93 11.93
N THR A 4 21.10 6.66 11.07
CA THR A 4 20.53 7.73 10.23
C THR A 4 19.65 7.12 9.14
N PHE A 5 18.43 7.64 9.00
CA PHE A 5 17.55 7.26 7.90
C PHE A 5 18.18 7.64 6.56
N PRO A 6 17.99 6.84 5.48
CA PRO A 6 18.57 7.15 4.19
C PRO A 6 18.12 8.53 3.66
N THR A 7 19.09 9.36 3.30
CA THR A 7 18.87 10.63 2.59
C THR A 7 18.35 10.40 1.17
N PHE A 8 18.78 9.30 0.55
CA PHE A 8 18.33 8.78 -0.74
C PHE A 8 18.00 7.30 -0.63
N PRO A 9 17.04 6.79 -1.42
CA PRO A 9 16.81 5.36 -1.53
C PRO A 9 18.07 4.62 -2.02
N THR A 10 18.13 3.32 -1.71
CA THR A 10 19.11 2.40 -2.34
C THR A 10 18.47 1.72 -3.54
N GLN A 11 19.25 1.04 -4.38
CA GLN A 11 18.75 0.27 -5.52
C GLN A 11 17.50 -0.56 -5.23
N ASN A 12 17.46 -1.21 -4.05
CA ASN A 12 16.40 -2.14 -3.69
C ASN A 12 15.39 -1.55 -2.70
N SER A 13 15.35 -0.21 -2.55
CA SER A 13 14.44 0.42 -1.60
C SER A 13 13.80 1.72 -2.10
N TRP A 14 12.63 2.00 -1.56
CA TRP A 14 11.93 3.27 -1.60
C TRP A 14 11.14 3.42 -0.29
N PRO A 15 11.79 3.90 0.79
CA PRO A 15 11.32 3.68 2.16
C PRO A 15 10.16 4.60 2.59
N SER A 16 9.91 5.70 1.90
CA SER A 16 8.87 6.68 2.26
C SER A 16 8.36 7.43 1.02
N ALA A 17 7.32 8.25 1.20
CA ALA A 17 7.03 9.32 0.24
C ALA A 17 8.31 10.14 -0.05
N GLY A 18 8.50 10.57 -1.30
CA GLY A 18 9.69 11.35 -1.67
C GLY A 18 10.98 10.52 -1.83
N GLY A 19 10.97 9.23 -1.52
CA GLY A 19 12.13 8.33 -1.62
C GLY A 19 13.10 8.39 -0.43
N GLY A 20 12.92 9.33 0.49
CA GLY A 20 13.77 9.50 1.68
C GLY A 20 13.46 10.81 2.39
N THR A 21 14.24 11.15 3.42
CA THR A 21 14.01 12.34 4.26
C THR A 21 14.15 13.67 3.52
N LEU A 22 14.84 13.69 2.38
CA LEU A 22 15.03 14.89 1.56
C LEU A 22 13.94 15.12 0.50
N ASN A 23 13.02 14.17 0.31
CA ASN A 23 11.96 14.22 -0.71
C ASN A 23 12.46 14.55 -2.12
N SER A 24 13.56 13.91 -2.54
CA SER A 24 14.16 14.14 -3.86
C SER A 24 13.39 13.50 -5.01
N ASN A 25 12.54 12.49 -4.72
CA ASN A 25 11.91 11.62 -5.72
C ASN A 25 12.93 11.06 -6.73
N PHE A 26 14.14 10.76 -6.25
CA PHE A 26 15.27 10.36 -7.07
C PHE A 26 15.87 9.04 -6.60
N GLN A 27 16.00 8.08 -7.52
CA GLN A 27 16.69 6.81 -7.31
C GLN A 27 18.11 6.89 -7.89
N PRO A 28 19.17 6.91 -7.06
CA PRO A 28 20.56 7.00 -7.53
C PRO A 28 21.04 5.78 -8.31
N ASP A 29 20.58 4.59 -7.93
CA ASP A 29 21.09 3.34 -8.47
C ASP A 29 20.24 2.92 -9.68
N GLY A 30 20.68 3.28 -10.89
CA GLY A 30 19.94 2.98 -12.13
C GLY A 30 20.80 2.63 -13.35
N PRO A 31 21.40 1.42 -13.43
CA PRO A 31 22.02 0.95 -14.66
C PRO A 31 21.09 0.17 -15.61
N LEU A 32 20.00 -0.45 -15.13
CA LEU A 32 19.19 -1.37 -15.96
C LEU A 32 18.00 -0.72 -16.70
N ILE A 33 17.41 0.37 -16.18
CA ILE A 33 16.49 1.21 -16.97
C ILE A 33 17.24 2.49 -17.34
N ASN A 34 17.86 2.48 -18.51
CA ASN A 34 18.52 3.64 -19.10
C ASN A 34 17.83 4.00 -20.42
N ALA A 35 18.24 5.10 -21.06
CA ALA A 35 17.56 5.62 -22.24
C ALA A 35 17.35 4.57 -23.36
N THR A 36 18.25 3.57 -23.46
CA THR A 36 18.19 2.51 -24.48
C THR A 36 17.30 1.33 -24.10
N THR A 37 17.06 1.07 -22.81
CA THR A 37 16.20 -0.03 -22.35
C THR A 37 14.78 0.43 -22.00
N ALA A 38 14.60 1.72 -21.68
CA ALA A 38 13.30 2.33 -21.37
C ALA A 38 12.29 2.26 -22.51
N ILE A 39 12.77 2.17 -23.75
CA ILE A 39 11.94 1.95 -24.95
C ILE A 39 11.27 0.56 -24.97
N ARG A 40 11.70 -0.38 -24.11
CA ARG A 40 11.23 -1.77 -24.04
C ARG A 40 10.66 -2.13 -22.67
N LEU A 41 10.17 -1.14 -21.90
CA LEU A 41 9.48 -1.42 -20.66
C LEU A 41 8.19 -2.22 -20.94
N GLN A 42 8.00 -3.30 -20.19
CA GLN A 42 6.83 -4.16 -20.26
C GLN A 42 6.28 -4.41 -18.87
N VAL A 43 4.96 -4.62 -18.79
CA VAL A 43 4.32 -5.09 -17.56
C VAL A 43 4.87 -6.47 -17.23
N GLN A 44 5.53 -6.60 -16.08
CA GLN A 44 5.97 -7.90 -15.55
C GLN A 44 4.83 -8.62 -14.84
N TRP A 45 4.08 -7.87 -14.02
CA TRP A 45 2.88 -8.34 -13.35
C TRP A 45 1.95 -7.17 -13.03
N SER A 46 0.67 -7.51 -12.80
CA SER A 46 -0.33 -6.60 -12.27
C SER A 46 -1.16 -7.31 -11.19
N LEU A 47 -1.46 -6.61 -10.09
CA LEU A 47 -2.34 -7.10 -9.03
C LEU A 47 -3.61 -6.24 -8.99
N ALA A 48 -4.78 -6.86 -9.08
CA ALA A 48 -6.06 -6.18 -8.93
C ALA A 48 -6.60 -6.31 -7.49
N THR A 49 -7.19 -5.24 -6.96
CA THR A 49 -7.82 -5.25 -5.64
C THR A 49 -9.17 -4.53 -5.64
N PRO A 50 -10.08 -4.91 -4.73
CA PRO A 50 -11.15 -4.01 -4.29
C PRO A 50 -10.51 -2.77 -3.65
N GLY A 51 -10.76 -1.58 -4.19
CA GLY A 51 -10.12 -0.33 -3.80
C GLY A 51 -8.89 0.02 -4.65
N GLY A 52 -8.79 1.31 -4.98
CA GLY A 52 -7.69 1.92 -5.74
C GLY A 52 -6.42 2.14 -4.93
N PHE A 53 -5.28 2.25 -5.62
CA PHE A 53 -3.99 2.61 -5.00
C PHE A 53 -3.57 4.03 -5.40
N PRO A 54 -4.04 5.08 -4.71
CA PRO A 54 -3.76 6.45 -5.11
C PRO A 54 -2.39 6.97 -4.65
N THR A 55 -1.68 6.23 -3.79
CA THR A 55 -0.42 6.66 -3.15
C THR A 55 0.78 5.90 -3.67
N ALA A 56 1.96 6.53 -3.57
CA ALA A 56 3.21 5.87 -3.92
C ALA A 56 3.44 4.68 -2.97
N PRO A 57 3.69 3.46 -3.50
CA PRO A 57 4.06 2.33 -2.67
C PRO A 57 5.42 2.57 -2.00
N THR A 58 5.67 1.93 -0.85
CA THR A 58 7.02 1.83 -0.31
C THR A 58 7.58 0.45 -0.55
N ILE A 59 8.89 0.36 -0.78
CA ILE A 59 9.57 -0.86 -1.18
C ILE A 59 10.81 -1.06 -0.31
N GLU A 60 11.00 -2.28 0.18
CA GLU A 60 12.25 -2.73 0.78
C GLU A 60 12.50 -4.16 0.32
N ASN A 61 13.59 -4.35 -0.43
CA ASN A 61 13.99 -5.62 -1.01
C ASN A 61 12.82 -6.23 -1.83
N HIS A 62 12.37 -7.43 -1.44
CA HIS A 62 11.32 -8.19 -2.13
C HIS A 62 9.90 -7.84 -1.67
N SER A 63 9.73 -6.81 -0.83
CA SER A 63 8.44 -6.45 -0.23
C SER A 63 8.00 -5.04 -0.63
N LEU A 64 6.76 -4.95 -1.11
CA LEU A 64 6.06 -3.72 -1.40
C LEU A 64 4.92 -3.52 -0.40
N TYR A 65 4.79 -2.32 0.15
CA TYR A 65 3.74 -1.95 1.09
C TYR A 65 2.92 -0.78 0.55
N VAL A 66 1.60 -0.92 0.55
CA VAL A 66 0.70 0.11 0.03
C VAL A 66 -0.70 0.01 0.62
N SER A 67 -1.29 1.16 0.92
CA SER A 67 -2.69 1.27 1.34
C SER A 67 -3.60 1.51 0.13
N ASN A 68 -4.83 1.00 0.20
CA ASN A 68 -5.85 1.24 -0.83
C ASN A 68 -7.07 2.01 -0.31
N SER A 69 -7.91 2.48 -1.23
CA SER A 69 -9.10 3.29 -0.92
C SER A 69 -10.17 2.54 -0.11
N ASN A 70 -10.07 1.22 0.02
CA ASN A 70 -10.93 0.40 0.87
C ASN A 70 -10.41 0.28 2.31
N GLY A 71 -9.33 0.98 2.66
CA GLY A 71 -8.83 1.01 4.04
C GLY A 71 -8.02 -0.21 4.44
N THR A 72 -7.47 -0.94 3.47
CA THR A 72 -6.55 -2.04 3.74
C THR A 72 -5.11 -1.61 3.54
N LEU A 73 -4.21 -2.08 4.41
CA LEU A 73 -2.77 -2.07 4.16
C LEU A 73 -2.38 -3.43 3.57
N ASN A 74 -1.61 -3.41 2.49
CA ASN A 74 -1.23 -4.60 1.74
C ASN A 74 0.28 -4.75 1.72
N LYS A 75 0.75 -5.99 1.86
CA LYS A 75 2.12 -6.39 1.53
C LYS A 75 2.10 -7.30 0.32
N ILE A 76 2.92 -6.97 -0.66
CA ILE A 76 2.97 -7.63 -1.95
C ILE A 76 4.41 -8.04 -2.22
N ASP A 77 4.59 -9.23 -2.77
CA ASP A 77 5.88 -9.71 -3.25
C ASP A 77 6.27 -8.98 -4.54
N THR A 78 7.44 -8.34 -4.56
CA THR A 78 7.86 -7.51 -5.72
C THR A 78 8.28 -8.34 -6.93
N GLU A 79 8.60 -9.62 -6.76
CA GLU A 79 9.02 -10.52 -7.83
C GLU A 79 7.80 -11.18 -8.50
N LEU A 80 6.91 -11.73 -7.68
CA LEU A 80 5.76 -12.51 -8.12
C LEU A 80 4.50 -11.67 -8.33
N GLY A 81 4.38 -10.53 -7.66
CA GLY A 81 3.15 -9.72 -7.65
C GLY A 81 2.03 -10.34 -6.82
N SER A 82 2.34 -11.35 -6.00
CA SER A 82 1.38 -12.02 -5.13
C SER A 82 1.18 -11.25 -3.82
N LEU A 83 -0.07 -11.18 -3.36
CA LEU A 83 -0.43 -10.64 -2.06
C LEU A 83 0.12 -11.56 -0.94
N LEU A 84 1.01 -11.05 -0.10
CA LEU A 84 1.60 -11.78 1.03
C LEU A 84 0.72 -11.64 2.29
N TRP A 85 0.19 -10.45 2.53
CA TRP A 85 -0.88 -10.21 3.50
C TRP A 85 -1.67 -8.95 3.15
N SER A 86 -2.90 -8.88 3.63
CA SER A 86 -3.76 -7.69 3.53
C SER A 86 -4.53 -7.55 4.84
N ILE A 87 -4.47 -6.36 5.44
CA ILE A 87 -5.03 -6.11 6.76
C ILE A 87 -5.92 -4.88 6.70
N PRO A 88 -7.22 -4.99 7.04
CA PRO A 88 -8.08 -3.85 7.26
C PRO A 88 -7.56 -2.98 8.41
N LEU A 89 -7.35 -1.69 8.17
CA LEU A 89 -6.93 -0.76 9.22
C LEU A 89 -7.98 -0.67 10.34
N SER A 90 -9.26 -0.90 10.01
CA SER A 90 -10.37 -0.99 10.94
C SER A 90 -10.17 -2.03 12.04
N ASP A 91 -9.42 -3.11 11.78
CA ASP A 91 -9.16 -4.16 12.77
C ASP A 91 -8.34 -3.62 13.95
N TYR A 92 -7.55 -2.57 13.71
CA TYR A 92 -6.72 -1.93 14.73
C TYR A 92 -7.30 -0.61 15.24
N THR A 93 -7.94 0.18 14.39
CA THR A 93 -8.54 1.46 14.80
C THR A 93 -9.90 1.29 15.46
N GLY A 94 -10.62 0.21 15.15
CA GLY A 94 -12.04 0.02 15.52
C GLY A 94 -13.00 0.91 14.71
N ASN A 95 -12.51 1.63 13.71
CA ASN A 95 -13.32 2.49 12.84
C ASN A 95 -13.55 1.80 11.49
N LEU A 96 -14.79 1.45 11.17
CA LEU A 96 -15.17 0.80 9.91
C LEU A 96 -14.92 1.67 8.66
N HIS A 97 -14.73 2.99 8.85
CA HIS A 97 -14.39 3.92 7.78
C HIS A 97 -12.90 4.25 7.73
N SER A 98 -12.06 3.50 8.44
CA SER A 98 -10.61 3.69 8.40
C SER A 98 -10.07 3.62 6.98
N VAL A 99 -9.23 4.59 6.64
CA VAL A 99 -8.60 4.70 5.33
C VAL A 99 -7.28 5.42 5.46
N SER A 100 -6.32 5.02 4.64
CA SER A 100 -5.05 5.73 4.49
C SER A 100 -4.80 5.99 3.01
N LEU A 101 -4.92 7.26 2.63
CA LEU A 101 -4.55 7.78 1.31
C LEU A 101 -3.23 8.55 1.39
N ASN A 102 -2.36 8.17 2.32
CA ASN A 102 -0.96 8.60 2.38
C ASN A 102 -0.04 7.41 2.09
N SER A 103 1.15 7.67 1.55
CA SER A 103 2.19 6.64 1.49
C SER A 103 2.58 6.21 2.90
N THR A 104 2.93 4.94 3.03
CA THR A 104 3.52 4.39 4.26
C THR A 104 4.96 4.84 4.43
N ALA A 105 5.56 4.52 5.58
CA ALA A 105 7.01 4.63 5.80
C ALA A 105 7.56 3.34 6.41
N ILE A 106 8.71 2.88 5.92
CA ILE A 106 9.35 1.63 6.34
C ILE A 106 10.39 1.92 7.41
N ALA A 107 10.17 1.42 8.62
CA ALA A 107 11.13 1.37 9.72
C ALA A 107 11.81 0.00 9.79
N PRO A 108 12.90 -0.16 10.57
CA PRO A 108 13.64 -1.42 10.64
C PRO A 108 12.78 -2.66 10.94
N GLU A 109 11.84 -2.57 11.89
CA GLU A 109 10.96 -3.69 12.29
C GLU A 109 9.52 -3.55 11.78
N GLY A 110 9.11 -2.37 11.29
CA GLY A 110 7.70 -2.07 11.08
C GLY A 110 7.41 -1.11 9.94
N ILE A 111 6.13 -1.04 9.60
CA ILE A 111 5.56 -0.14 8.59
C ILE A 111 4.66 0.83 9.33
N VAL A 112 4.89 2.13 9.15
CA VAL A 112 4.06 3.19 9.73
C VAL A 112 3.04 3.66 8.71
N VAL A 113 1.79 3.77 9.17
CA VAL A 113 0.64 4.19 8.36
C VAL A 113 -0.26 5.13 9.17
N GLY A 114 -0.71 6.20 8.54
CA GLY A 114 -1.58 7.21 9.16
C GLY A 114 -3.04 7.03 8.74
N ASP A 115 -3.95 6.94 9.70
CA ASP A 115 -5.38 6.84 9.45
C ASP A 115 -6.04 8.22 9.30
N GLN A 116 -6.86 8.36 8.26
CA GLN A 116 -7.54 9.61 7.89
C GLN A 116 -8.98 9.71 8.41
N SER A 117 -9.39 8.79 9.28
CA SER A 117 -10.75 8.72 9.83
C SER A 117 -10.77 8.76 11.37
N SER A 118 -9.61 8.67 12.03
CA SER A 118 -9.50 8.72 13.49
C SER A 118 -8.29 9.51 14.01
N GLY A 119 -7.43 10.05 13.14
CA GLY A 119 -6.21 10.75 13.54
C GLY A 119 -5.23 9.84 14.28
N THR A 120 -5.26 8.54 13.97
CA THR A 120 -4.44 7.51 14.59
C THR A 120 -3.26 7.16 13.69
N LEU A 121 -2.06 7.14 14.27
CA LEU A 121 -0.87 6.59 13.64
C LEU A 121 -0.68 5.15 14.10
N LEU A 122 -0.38 4.24 13.19
CA LEU A 122 -0.15 2.83 13.49
C LEU A 122 1.23 2.41 13.00
N ALA A 123 1.92 1.58 13.77
CA ALA A 123 3.06 0.79 13.29
C ALA A 123 2.72 -0.70 13.34
N LEU A 124 2.94 -1.38 12.23
CA LEU A 124 2.66 -2.80 12.05
C LEU A 124 3.96 -3.53 11.73
N HIS A 125 4.16 -4.73 12.26
CA HIS A 125 5.35 -5.53 11.99
C HIS A 125 5.44 -5.88 10.51
N LYS A 126 6.57 -5.59 9.86
CA LYS A 126 6.67 -5.62 8.38
C LYS A 126 6.52 -7.03 7.77
N THR A 127 6.75 -8.08 8.55
CA THR A 127 6.64 -9.46 8.09
C THR A 127 5.22 -10.01 8.24
N THR A 128 4.61 -9.80 9.41
CA THR A 128 3.35 -10.44 9.82
C THR A 128 2.15 -9.51 9.72
N GLY A 129 2.38 -8.20 9.63
CA GLY A 129 1.36 -7.17 9.67
C GLY A 129 0.70 -6.96 11.04
N THR A 130 1.14 -7.67 12.07
CA THR A 130 0.63 -7.52 13.44
C THR A 130 0.96 -6.16 14.02
N LEU A 131 0.03 -5.58 14.77
CA LEU A 131 0.22 -4.28 15.42
C LEU A 131 1.42 -4.28 16.39
N LEU A 132 2.34 -3.34 16.21
CA LEU A 132 3.42 -3.04 17.16
C LEU A 132 2.96 -1.99 18.17
N TRP A 133 2.43 -0.87 17.67
CA TRP A 133 1.83 0.18 18.48
C TRP A 133 0.80 0.97 17.65
N LYS A 134 -0.13 1.64 18.35
CA LYS A 134 -1.02 2.65 17.77
C LYS A 134 -1.15 3.83 18.71
N THR A 135 -1.23 5.03 18.15
CA THR A 135 -1.36 6.26 18.91
C THR A 135 -2.35 7.19 18.24
N THR A 136 -3.41 7.54 18.96
CA THR A 136 -4.34 8.59 18.55
C THR A 136 -3.77 9.93 18.97
N ILE A 137 -3.25 10.69 18.01
CA ILE A 137 -2.56 11.96 18.26
C ILE A 137 -3.57 13.05 18.62
N GLN A 138 -4.72 13.05 17.95
CA GLN A 138 -5.82 13.96 18.24
C GLN A 138 -7.11 13.15 18.41
N PRO A 139 -7.63 12.97 19.63
CA PRO A 139 -8.83 12.18 19.88
C PRO A 139 -10.08 12.94 19.46
N SER A 140 -10.39 12.88 18.16
CA SER A 140 -11.59 13.48 17.57
C SER A 140 -12.05 12.62 16.40
N LEU A 141 -13.37 12.50 16.22
CA LEU A 141 -13.96 11.77 15.10
C LEU A 141 -13.69 12.44 13.73
N ASP A 142 -13.28 13.71 13.73
CA ASP A 142 -12.93 14.43 12.51
C ASP A 142 -11.41 14.49 12.26
N ALA A 143 -10.60 14.00 13.19
CA ALA A 143 -9.14 14.06 13.08
C ALA A 143 -8.64 13.12 11.98
N LYS A 144 -7.65 13.61 11.23
CA LYS A 144 -7.03 12.89 10.12
C LYS A 144 -5.53 13.04 10.21
N ILE A 145 -4.78 11.97 10.02
CA ILE A 145 -3.36 12.08 9.68
C ILE A 145 -3.28 12.59 8.24
N THR A 146 -2.82 13.84 8.06
CA THR A 146 -2.92 14.52 6.76
C THR A 146 -1.67 14.40 5.90
N SER A 147 -0.51 14.08 6.47
CA SER A 147 0.74 13.84 5.71
C SER A 147 1.16 12.36 5.75
N PRO A 148 1.95 11.89 4.76
CA PRO A 148 2.74 10.69 4.90
C PRO A 148 3.65 10.75 6.15
N PRO A 149 3.89 9.62 6.84
CA PRO A 149 4.86 9.56 7.93
C PRO A 149 6.28 9.79 7.39
N THR A 150 7.04 10.61 8.10
CA THR A 150 8.49 10.80 7.87
C THR A 150 9.22 10.26 9.06
N ILE A 151 10.18 9.36 8.86
CA ILE A 151 10.92 8.71 9.94
C ILE A 151 12.36 9.20 9.90
N ASP A 152 12.90 9.53 11.07
CA ASP A 152 14.32 9.78 11.27
C ASP A 152 14.75 9.16 12.58
N GLU A 153 15.81 8.35 12.53
CA GLU A 153 16.36 7.60 13.66
C GLU A 153 15.29 6.87 14.49
N ASP A 154 14.94 7.44 15.64
CA ASP A 154 14.03 6.90 16.65
C ASP A 154 12.69 7.65 16.71
N SER A 155 12.41 8.51 15.73
CA SER A 155 11.27 9.41 15.69
C SER A 155 10.46 9.26 14.40
N VAL A 156 9.15 9.39 14.52
CA VAL A 156 8.24 9.53 13.37
C VAL A 156 7.46 10.83 13.46
N TYR A 157 7.44 11.57 12.36
CA TYR A 157 6.81 12.87 12.21
C TYR A 157 5.62 12.78 11.27
N VAL A 158 4.49 13.36 11.69
CA VAL A 158 3.27 13.45 10.90
C VAL A 158 2.53 14.74 11.20
N SER A 159 1.73 15.22 10.25
CA SER A 159 0.74 16.25 10.52
C SER A 159 -0.65 15.65 10.78
N VAL A 160 -1.38 16.27 11.70
CA VAL A 160 -2.76 15.92 12.03
C VAL A 160 -3.64 17.15 11.95
N SER A 161 -4.86 16.98 11.43
CA SER A 161 -5.86 18.04 11.37
C SER A 161 -7.26 17.48 11.56
N SER A 162 -8.10 18.20 12.29
CA SER A 162 -9.54 17.92 12.41
C SER A 162 -10.43 18.90 11.65
N GLY A 163 -9.84 19.96 11.09
CA GLY A 163 -10.58 21.11 10.51
C GLY A 163 -11.37 21.95 11.53
N LYS A 164 -11.53 21.48 12.77
CA LYS A 164 -12.23 22.15 13.88
C LYS A 164 -11.27 22.77 14.90
N SER A 165 -10.02 22.32 14.89
CA SER A 165 -8.93 22.81 15.73
C SER A 165 -7.73 23.15 14.85
N PRO A 166 -6.77 23.97 15.33
CA PRO A 166 -5.53 24.18 14.62
C PRO A 166 -4.87 22.85 14.26
N SER A 167 -4.45 22.73 13.00
CA SER A 167 -3.62 21.59 12.57
C SER A 167 -2.32 21.57 13.39
N SER A 168 -1.72 20.40 13.52
CA SER A 168 -0.43 20.28 14.23
C SER A 168 0.52 19.34 13.51
N VAL A 169 1.81 19.51 13.80
CA VAL A 169 2.85 18.50 13.51
C VAL A 169 3.15 17.79 14.82
N ALA A 170 3.25 16.47 14.80
CA ALA A 170 3.56 15.65 15.96
C ALA A 170 4.80 14.79 15.68
N ALA A 171 5.62 14.62 16.70
CA ALA A 171 6.69 13.63 16.72
C ALA A 171 6.38 12.55 17.76
N LEU A 172 6.54 11.30 17.37
CA LEU A 172 6.34 10.14 18.22
C LEU A 172 7.62 9.31 18.25
N ASP A 173 7.87 8.65 19.37
CA ASP A 173 8.88 7.60 19.45
C ASP A 173 8.53 6.46 18.49
N MET A 174 9.45 6.11 17.60
CA MET A 174 9.24 5.11 16.56
C MET A 174 9.09 3.69 17.13
N LYS A 175 9.70 3.38 18.28
CA LYS A 175 9.62 2.03 18.88
C LYS A 175 8.35 1.84 19.68
N THR A 176 7.92 2.86 20.42
CA THR A 176 6.81 2.74 21.37
C THR A 176 5.54 3.47 20.94
N GLY A 177 5.60 4.32 19.91
CA GLY A 177 4.50 5.19 19.50
C GLY A 177 4.18 6.30 20.50
N LYS A 178 5.04 6.58 21.50
CA LYS A 178 4.72 7.59 22.51
C LYS A 178 4.91 8.99 21.93
N LEU A 179 3.94 9.87 22.11
CA LEU A 179 4.06 11.27 21.72
C LEU A 179 5.26 11.91 22.43
N ARG A 180 6.21 12.44 21.66
CA ARG A 180 7.37 13.19 22.16
C ARG A 180 7.03 14.66 22.27
N TRP A 181 6.48 15.23 21.20
CA TRP A 181 6.01 16.61 21.16
C TRP A 181 4.90 16.77 20.12
N GLN A 182 4.13 17.84 20.25
CA GLN A 182 3.13 18.27 19.29
C GLN A 182 3.16 19.79 19.15
N SER A 183 3.41 20.26 17.94
CA SER A 183 3.54 21.68 17.60
C SER A 183 2.29 22.18 16.90
N TYR A 184 1.71 23.26 17.43
CA TYR A 184 0.54 23.95 16.88
C TYR A 184 0.94 25.24 16.15
N ALA A 185 2.19 25.31 15.66
CA ALA A 185 2.72 26.45 14.92
C ALA A 185 2.09 26.62 13.52
N ILE A 186 1.25 25.68 13.09
CA ILE A 186 0.56 25.75 11.81
C ILE A 186 -0.46 26.89 11.85
N PRO A 187 -0.46 27.81 10.87
CA PRO A 187 -1.43 28.89 10.82
C PRO A 187 -2.90 28.43 10.84
N ALA A 188 -3.77 29.28 11.37
CA ALA A 188 -5.20 29.03 11.35
C ALA A 188 -5.70 28.84 9.91
N ASP A 189 -6.54 27.82 9.74
CA ASP A 189 -7.08 27.37 8.45
C ASP A 189 -6.04 26.81 7.44
N ALA A 190 -4.82 26.53 7.89
CA ALA A 190 -3.82 25.81 7.10
C ALA A 190 -3.70 24.35 7.54
N LEU A 191 -3.24 23.50 6.64
CA LEU A 191 -2.92 22.09 6.91
C LEU A 191 -1.70 21.68 6.11
N ILE A 192 -1.15 20.51 6.39
CA ILE A 192 -0.02 19.93 5.63
C ILE A 192 -0.51 18.62 5.01
N ARG A 193 -0.34 18.47 3.70
CA ARG A 193 -0.74 17.26 2.94
C ARG A 193 0.46 16.48 2.41
N GLY A 194 1.48 17.21 1.96
CA GLY A 194 2.70 16.61 1.42
C GLY A 194 3.60 15.99 2.48
N PRO A 195 4.61 15.22 2.05
CA PRO A 195 5.63 14.70 2.95
C PRO A 195 6.40 15.84 3.63
N LEU A 196 6.81 15.61 4.87
CA LEU A 196 7.72 16.50 5.58
C LEU A 196 9.14 16.22 5.08
N ALA A 197 9.96 17.26 4.93
CA ALA A 197 11.38 17.07 4.64
C ALA A 197 12.21 17.29 5.91
N LEU A 198 13.32 16.59 6.05
CA LEU A 198 14.11 16.59 7.27
C LEU A 198 15.59 16.68 6.96
N ASN A 199 16.28 17.54 7.70
CA ASN A 199 17.74 17.58 7.78
C ASN A 199 18.16 17.20 9.20
N SER A 200 18.53 15.92 9.38
CA SER A 200 18.85 15.34 10.68
C SER A 200 20.05 16.01 11.32
N ALA A 201 21.11 16.25 10.54
CA ALA A 201 22.33 16.91 11.01
C ALA A 201 22.10 18.32 11.55
N LYS A 202 21.09 19.04 11.02
CA LYS A 202 20.71 20.38 11.49
C LYS A 202 19.53 20.38 12.46
N LYS A 203 18.95 19.22 12.77
CA LYS A 203 17.75 19.06 13.61
C LYS A 203 16.57 19.90 13.11
N ARG A 204 16.36 19.93 11.79
CA ARG A 204 15.33 20.75 11.14
C ARG A 204 14.32 19.91 10.38
N LEU A 205 13.05 20.13 10.68
CA LEU A 205 11.90 19.59 9.98
C LEU A 205 11.22 20.70 9.19
N TYR A 206 11.04 20.48 7.90
CA TYR A 206 10.47 21.44 6.97
C TYR A 206 9.07 20.99 6.56
N ALA A 207 8.11 21.90 6.67
CA ALA A 207 6.72 21.64 6.33
C ALA A 207 6.17 22.76 5.45
N LEU A 208 5.54 22.37 4.34
CA LEU A 208 4.80 23.30 3.49
C LEU A 208 3.32 23.22 3.85
N THR A 209 2.74 24.35 4.23
CA THR A 209 1.31 24.43 4.49
C THR A 209 0.54 24.67 3.20
N SER A 210 -0.67 24.15 3.14
CA SER A 210 -1.66 24.38 2.09
C SER A 210 -2.96 24.93 2.69
N SER A 211 -3.79 25.56 1.85
CA SER A 211 -5.15 25.94 2.25
C SER A 211 -5.99 24.71 2.62
N ASN A 212 -6.83 24.84 3.65
CA ASN A 212 -7.86 23.86 3.98
C ASN A 212 -9.15 24.00 3.14
N GLY A 213 -9.15 24.83 2.09
CA GLY A 213 -10.33 25.19 1.31
C GLY A 213 -11.03 26.47 1.78
N LYS A 214 -10.58 27.06 2.90
CA LYS A 214 -10.94 28.43 3.31
C LYS A 214 -9.82 29.39 2.92
N VAL A 215 -10.20 30.54 2.36
CA VAL A 215 -9.25 31.60 1.99
C VAL A 215 -8.71 32.24 3.27
N SER A 216 -7.45 31.98 3.61
CA SER A 216 -6.74 32.60 4.74
C SER A 216 -5.35 33.07 4.28
N SER A 217 -4.92 34.22 4.79
CA SER A 217 -3.70 34.94 4.38
C SER A 217 -2.38 34.26 4.76
N LEU A 218 -2.44 33.16 5.53
CA LEU A 218 -1.27 32.42 6.02
C LEU A 218 -1.21 30.97 5.51
N THR A 219 -1.99 30.63 4.49
CA THR A 219 -2.19 29.23 4.05
C THR A 219 -1.00 28.64 3.29
N ASN A 220 -0.16 29.46 2.66
CA ASN A 220 1.04 29.02 1.92
C ASN A 220 2.28 29.50 2.67
N THR A 221 2.73 28.70 3.63
CA THR A 221 3.83 29.06 4.52
C THR A 221 4.80 27.89 4.60
N LEU A 222 6.08 28.16 4.39
CA LEU A 222 7.15 27.26 4.79
C LEU A 222 7.38 27.41 6.29
N LEU A 223 7.21 26.31 7.03
CA LEU A 223 7.52 26.21 8.45
C LEU A 223 8.80 25.40 8.63
N VAL A 224 9.68 25.86 9.51
CA VAL A 224 10.86 25.10 9.93
C VAL A 224 10.81 24.91 11.44
N LEU A 225 10.67 23.65 11.84
CA LEU A 225 10.55 23.23 13.22
C LEU A 225 11.84 22.54 13.68
N ASP A 226 12.16 22.67 14.96
CA ASP A 226 13.19 21.88 15.62
C ASP A 226 12.71 20.42 15.78
N THR A 227 13.54 19.45 15.39
CA THR A 227 13.15 18.03 15.41
C THR A 227 13.07 17.44 16.83
N GLU A 228 13.75 18.03 17.82
CA GLU A 228 13.81 17.51 19.19
C GLU A 228 12.60 17.94 20.02
N ASN A 229 12.12 19.17 19.82
CA ASN A 229 11.06 19.75 20.67
C ASN A 229 9.88 20.37 19.90
N GLY A 230 9.93 20.43 18.57
CA GLY A 230 8.84 20.95 17.74
C GLY A 230 8.69 22.47 17.77
N THR A 231 9.63 23.20 18.37
CA THR A 231 9.60 24.67 18.37
C THR A 231 9.75 25.23 16.96
N LEU A 232 9.00 26.28 16.65
CA LEU A 232 9.14 26.99 15.37
C LEU A 232 10.45 27.78 15.38
N LEU A 233 11.39 27.37 14.53
CA LEU A 233 12.66 28.06 14.35
C LEU A 233 12.50 29.31 13.50
N TRP A 234 11.81 29.17 12.37
CA TRP A 234 11.39 30.28 11.52
C TRP A 234 10.25 29.86 10.61
N SER A 235 9.55 30.84 10.07
CA SER A 235 8.55 30.64 9.02
C SER A 235 8.72 31.68 7.93
N ARG A 236 8.30 31.31 6.71
CA ARG A 236 8.24 32.23 5.58
C ARG A 236 6.89 32.08 4.89
N ASN A 237 6.13 33.16 4.88
CA ASN A 237 4.95 33.27 4.05
C ASN A 237 5.41 33.38 2.59
N LEU A 238 4.88 32.50 1.75
CA LEU A 238 5.12 32.47 0.31
C LEU A 238 4.05 33.35 -0.35
N GLU A 239 4.43 34.09 -1.40
CA GLU A 239 3.72 35.30 -1.81
C GLU A 239 2.19 35.18 -1.97
N LYS A 240 1.54 36.30 -1.64
CA LYS A 240 0.10 36.48 -1.47
C LYS A 240 -0.62 36.60 -2.81
N GLN A 241 -0.89 35.49 -3.49
CA GLN A 241 -1.82 35.49 -4.61
C GLN A 241 -3.18 34.96 -4.14
N ALA A 242 -4.12 35.89 -3.92
CA ALA A 242 -5.50 35.58 -3.55
C ALA A 242 -6.14 34.69 -4.62
N SER A 243 -6.23 33.39 -4.35
CA SER A 243 -6.90 32.44 -5.23
C SER A 243 -7.69 31.43 -4.42
N THR A 244 -8.88 31.14 -4.90
CA THR A 244 -9.77 30.08 -4.41
C THR A 244 -9.44 28.71 -5.04
N VAL A 245 -8.44 28.65 -5.92
CA VAL A 245 -8.01 27.42 -6.57
C VAL A 245 -7.12 26.64 -5.61
N THR A 246 -7.62 25.48 -5.17
CA THR A 246 -6.86 24.46 -4.46
C THR A 246 -5.85 23.86 -5.42
N ASP A 247 -4.64 24.43 -5.47
CA ASP A 247 -3.55 23.85 -6.25
C ASP A 247 -3.00 22.62 -5.51
N ASN A 248 -2.78 21.52 -6.23
CA ASN A 248 -2.16 20.31 -5.70
C ASN A 248 -0.64 20.46 -5.48
N ALA A 249 -0.04 21.58 -5.89
CA ALA A 249 1.38 21.87 -5.71
C ALA A 249 1.85 21.64 -4.27
N ASP A 250 1.11 22.15 -3.28
CA ASP A 250 1.47 22.05 -1.86
C ASP A 250 1.39 20.59 -1.32
N ASN A 251 0.70 19.69 -2.02
CA ASN A 251 0.65 18.27 -1.67
C ASN A 251 1.96 17.54 -1.99
N ASN A 252 2.89 18.19 -2.71
CA ASN A 252 4.21 17.62 -3.02
C ASN A 252 5.22 17.80 -1.88
N GLY A 253 4.91 18.66 -0.89
CA GLY A 253 5.86 19.03 0.17
C GLY A 253 7.01 19.88 -0.36
N VAL A 254 8.14 19.87 0.34
CA VAL A 254 9.38 20.52 -0.10
C VAL A 254 10.46 19.50 -0.39
N THR A 255 11.41 19.86 -1.24
CA THR A 255 12.61 19.06 -1.51
C THR A 255 13.84 19.76 -0.94
N LEU A 256 14.67 19.02 -0.20
CA LEU A 256 15.92 19.52 0.38
C LEU A 256 17.12 19.00 -0.41
N PHE A 257 18.10 19.86 -0.65
CA PHE A 257 19.38 19.47 -1.24
C PHE A 257 20.45 20.51 -0.96
N THR A 258 21.67 20.21 -1.38
CA THR A 258 22.83 21.09 -1.23
C THR A 258 23.32 21.51 -2.61
N LEU A 259 23.64 22.79 -2.77
CA LEU A 259 24.19 23.38 -3.98
C LEU A 259 25.58 23.96 -3.73
N GLN A 260 26.41 23.97 -4.77
CA GLN A 260 27.61 24.79 -4.82
C GLN A 260 27.27 26.08 -5.56
N ILE A 261 27.19 27.20 -4.84
CA ILE A 261 26.90 28.52 -5.39
C ILE A 261 28.12 29.41 -5.15
N ASN A 262 28.78 29.85 -6.23
CA ASN A 262 29.98 30.68 -6.18
C ASN A 262 31.07 30.13 -5.26
N GLY A 263 31.32 28.81 -5.31
CA GLY A 263 32.32 28.13 -4.47
C GLY A 263 31.91 27.94 -3.01
N THR A 264 30.68 28.30 -2.63
CA THR A 264 30.13 28.07 -1.29
C THR A 264 29.06 26.99 -1.32
N THR A 265 29.20 26.01 -0.44
CA THR A 265 28.19 24.97 -0.22
C THR A 265 27.01 25.57 0.56
N ARG A 266 25.81 25.46 0.00
CA ARG A 266 24.58 25.97 0.62
C ARG A 266 23.52 24.88 0.65
N ASP A 267 22.93 24.68 1.82
CA ASP A 267 21.71 23.88 1.92
C ASP A 267 20.54 24.74 1.48
N VAL A 268 19.69 24.16 0.64
CA VAL A 268 18.56 24.84 0.04
C VAL A 268 17.30 24.02 0.16
N VAL A 269 16.18 24.72 0.11
CA VAL A 269 14.83 24.15 0.10
C VAL A 269 14.14 24.61 -1.18
N ALA A 270 13.72 23.63 -1.99
CA ALA A 270 12.92 23.86 -3.18
C ALA A 270 11.44 23.70 -2.87
N ILE A 271 10.65 24.62 -3.40
CA ILE A 271 9.24 24.77 -3.09
C ILE A 271 8.45 24.83 -4.40
N PRO A 272 7.64 23.80 -4.69
CA PRO A 272 6.59 23.91 -5.69
C PRO A 272 5.42 24.71 -5.12
N GLU A 273 5.08 25.84 -5.73
CA GLU A 273 3.99 26.71 -5.30
C GLU A 273 2.81 26.68 -6.28
N ALA A 274 1.70 27.26 -5.82
CA ALA A 274 0.53 27.43 -6.65
C ALA A 274 0.82 28.26 -7.92
N ARG A 275 0.02 28.04 -8.97
CA ARG A 275 0.13 28.78 -10.26
C ARG A 275 1.47 28.55 -10.98
N GLY A 276 2.14 27.43 -10.70
CA GLY A 276 3.38 27.07 -11.39
C GLY A 276 4.59 27.91 -10.96
N HIS A 277 4.52 28.63 -9.84
CA HIS A 277 5.73 29.21 -9.28
C HIS A 277 6.60 28.12 -8.66
N TYR A 278 7.90 28.18 -8.92
CA TYR A 278 8.87 27.29 -8.32
C TYR A 278 10.01 28.13 -7.74
N GLN A 279 10.31 27.93 -6.47
CA GLN A 279 11.31 28.72 -5.76
C GLN A 279 12.37 27.83 -5.12
N VAL A 280 13.59 28.35 -5.04
CA VAL A 280 14.65 27.77 -4.22
C VAL A 280 15.16 28.81 -3.25
N LEU A 281 15.13 28.45 -1.97
CA LEU A 281 15.48 29.32 -0.86
C LEU A 281 16.69 28.75 -0.11
N ASP A 282 17.49 29.61 0.51
CA ASP A 282 18.50 29.21 1.48
C ASP A 282 17.80 28.58 2.71
N ALA A 283 18.15 27.34 3.03
CA ALA A 283 17.47 26.56 4.05
C ALA A 283 17.75 27.05 5.49
N ASN A 284 18.67 28.01 5.68
CA ASN A 284 19.02 28.54 7.00
C ASN A 284 18.21 29.78 7.40
N ASN A 285 17.87 30.63 6.43
CA ASN A 285 17.22 31.92 6.69
C ASN A 285 16.01 32.17 5.77
N GLY A 286 15.71 31.26 4.86
CA GLY A 286 14.60 31.36 3.92
C GLY A 286 14.80 32.42 2.84
N THR A 287 15.99 32.99 2.62
CA THR A 287 16.22 33.94 1.53
C THR A 287 16.01 33.27 0.18
N ILE A 288 15.15 33.83 -0.68
CA ILE A 288 14.97 33.36 -2.06
C ILE A 288 16.30 33.53 -2.80
N LEU A 289 16.83 32.44 -3.33
CA LEU A 289 18.00 32.45 -4.21
C LEU A 289 17.56 32.70 -5.64
N TRP A 290 16.48 32.04 -6.08
CA TRP A 290 15.82 32.29 -7.36
C TRP A 290 14.36 31.82 -7.31
N SER A 291 13.56 32.33 -8.25
CA SER A 291 12.17 31.97 -8.48
C SER A 291 11.86 32.00 -9.98
N ILE A 292 11.01 31.10 -10.45
CA ILE A 292 10.56 31.01 -11.84
C ILE A 292 9.08 30.64 -11.91
N GLU A 293 8.37 31.13 -12.93
CA GLU A 293 7.04 30.62 -13.31
C GLU A 293 7.23 29.55 -14.39
N VAL A 294 6.91 28.28 -14.08
CA VAL A 294 6.94 27.21 -15.07
C VAL A 294 5.76 27.38 -16.03
N ASN A 295 6.05 27.62 -17.31
CA ASN A 295 5.09 28.02 -18.37
C ASN A 295 4.43 29.40 -18.15
N PRO A 296 5.19 30.50 -18.31
CA PRO A 296 4.69 31.85 -18.10
C PRO A 296 3.43 32.18 -18.91
N GLY A 297 2.48 32.87 -18.28
CA GLY A 297 1.25 33.35 -18.95
C GLY A 297 0.09 32.36 -18.99
N SER A 298 0.25 31.17 -18.41
CA SER A 298 -0.80 30.16 -18.28
C SER A 298 -1.23 30.00 -16.81
N THR A 299 -2.44 29.49 -16.59
CA THR A 299 -2.81 29.01 -15.25
C THR A 299 -2.19 27.64 -15.05
N ASN A 300 -1.15 27.58 -14.24
CA ASN A 300 -0.39 26.36 -13.97
C ASN A 300 -0.78 25.71 -12.66
N SER A 301 -0.58 24.40 -12.57
CA SER A 301 -0.59 23.64 -11.33
C SER A 301 0.57 22.65 -11.37
N ILE A 302 1.39 22.62 -10.32
CA ILE A 302 2.49 21.67 -10.24
C ILE A 302 1.93 20.32 -9.79
N VAL A 303 2.17 19.30 -10.61
CA VAL A 303 1.75 17.92 -10.36
C VAL A 303 2.81 17.17 -9.54
N GLY A 304 4.09 17.45 -9.76
CA GLY A 304 5.18 16.82 -9.03
C GLY A 304 6.54 17.43 -9.32
N THR A 305 7.48 17.19 -8.40
CA THR A 305 8.88 17.62 -8.53
C THR A 305 9.87 16.52 -8.16
N SER A 306 11.01 16.47 -8.85
CA SER A 306 12.16 15.64 -8.44
C SER A 306 13.48 16.39 -8.61
N PHE A 307 14.49 16.00 -7.84
CA PHE A 307 15.83 16.59 -7.89
C PHE A 307 16.88 15.52 -8.18
N ASN A 308 17.66 15.72 -9.25
CA ASN A 308 18.77 14.86 -9.63
C ASN A 308 20.11 15.48 -9.18
N PRO A 309 20.75 14.93 -8.13
CA PRO A 309 21.98 15.47 -7.57
C PRO A 309 23.19 15.32 -8.50
N TYR A 310 23.23 14.29 -9.35
CA TYR A 310 24.38 14.07 -10.25
C TYR A 310 24.49 15.15 -11.34
N LYS A 311 23.34 15.66 -11.78
CA LYS A 311 23.26 16.70 -12.82
C LYS A 311 22.99 18.08 -12.23
N SER A 312 22.64 18.18 -10.95
CA SER A 312 22.11 19.40 -10.34
C SER A 312 20.92 19.95 -11.12
N HIS A 313 20.00 19.06 -11.51
CA HIS A 313 18.77 19.42 -12.25
C HIS A 313 17.54 19.21 -11.38
N ILE A 314 16.56 20.10 -11.52
CA ILE A 314 15.22 19.96 -10.96
C ILE A 314 14.27 19.66 -12.12
N TYR A 315 13.41 18.66 -11.96
CA TYR A 315 12.37 18.33 -12.92
C TYR A 315 11.00 18.64 -12.33
N VAL A 316 10.19 19.42 -13.05
CA VAL A 316 8.87 19.88 -12.63
C VAL A 316 7.83 19.41 -13.64
N ALA A 317 6.90 18.57 -13.21
CA ALA A 317 5.72 18.21 -13.99
C ALA A 317 4.60 19.18 -13.63
N SER A 318 3.98 19.80 -14.63
CA SER A 318 2.94 20.80 -14.44
C SER A 318 1.77 20.60 -15.40
N ASN A 319 0.56 20.94 -14.97
CA ASN A 319 -0.58 21.11 -15.85
C ASN A 319 -0.76 22.60 -16.15
N ALA A 320 -0.81 22.98 -17.43
CA ALA A 320 -0.94 24.36 -17.89
C ALA A 320 -2.22 24.55 -18.71
N THR A 321 -2.95 25.64 -18.45
CA THR A 321 -4.13 26.05 -19.23
C THR A 321 -4.01 27.50 -19.66
N ASP A 322 -4.17 27.78 -20.97
CA ASP A 322 -4.25 29.14 -21.54
C ASP A 322 -5.37 29.15 -22.60
N PRO A 323 -6.11 30.26 -22.81
CA PRO A 323 -6.99 30.41 -23.98
C PRO A 323 -6.41 30.01 -25.35
N GLN A 324 -5.08 30.07 -25.57
CA GLN A 324 -4.41 29.56 -26.79
C GLN A 324 -3.91 28.10 -26.66
N MET A 325 -3.64 27.64 -25.44
CA MET A 325 -3.19 26.27 -25.16
C MET A 325 -4.30 25.50 -24.45
N HIS A 326 -5.02 24.67 -25.20
CA HIS A 326 -5.88 23.65 -24.61
C HIS A 326 -5.14 22.92 -23.48
N ASN A 327 -5.80 22.72 -22.33
CA ASN A 327 -5.28 22.09 -21.11
C ASN A 327 -4.30 20.95 -21.42
N ALA A 328 -3.05 21.07 -20.96
CA ALA A 328 -1.97 20.15 -21.30
C ALA A 328 -0.93 20.03 -20.18
N HIS A 329 -0.37 18.84 -20.04
CA HIS A 329 0.76 18.61 -19.14
C HIS A 329 2.11 18.89 -19.82
N TYR A 330 3.01 19.46 -19.03
CA TYR A 330 4.38 19.78 -19.41
C TYR A 330 5.36 19.17 -18.42
N LEU A 331 6.57 18.88 -18.92
CA LEU A 331 7.72 18.55 -18.10
C LEU A 331 8.82 19.57 -18.38
N THR A 332 9.26 20.24 -17.33
CA THR A 332 10.31 21.26 -17.38
C THR A 332 11.53 20.79 -16.61
N ALA A 333 12.72 20.94 -17.19
CA ALA A 333 13.98 20.83 -16.46
C ALA A 333 14.56 22.21 -16.18
N LEU A 334 15.02 22.39 -14.94
CA LEU A 334 15.64 23.60 -14.45
C LEU A 334 17.05 23.29 -13.95
N ASP A 335 17.99 24.21 -14.19
CA ASP A 335 19.26 24.22 -13.49
C ASP A 335 19.00 24.56 -12.01
N ALA A 336 19.43 23.69 -11.10
CA ALA A 336 19.08 23.83 -9.69
C ALA A 336 19.73 25.06 -9.02
N ALA A 337 20.87 25.53 -9.53
CA ALA A 337 21.60 26.66 -8.95
C ALA A 337 21.05 28.02 -9.37
N THR A 338 20.56 28.11 -10.60
CA THR A 338 20.16 29.38 -11.23
C THR A 338 18.67 29.50 -11.50
N GLY A 339 17.93 28.38 -11.51
CA GLY A 339 16.53 28.35 -11.94
C GLY A 339 16.35 28.47 -13.45
N THR A 340 17.44 28.48 -14.23
CA THR A 340 17.38 28.60 -15.69
C THR A 340 16.68 27.38 -16.29
N MET A 341 15.70 27.61 -17.16
CA MET A 341 15.03 26.54 -17.89
C MET A 341 15.99 25.92 -18.91
N LEU A 342 16.28 24.64 -18.74
CA LEU A 342 17.15 23.84 -19.62
C LEU A 342 16.38 23.32 -20.82
N TRP A 343 15.18 22.79 -20.57
CA TRP A 343 14.24 22.36 -21.59
C TRP A 343 12.82 22.33 -21.03
N ASN A 344 11.84 22.41 -21.90
CA ASN A 344 10.42 22.27 -21.59
C ASN A 344 9.72 21.54 -22.72
N ILE A 345 9.00 20.47 -22.38
CA ILE A 345 8.32 19.63 -23.36
C ILE A 345 6.86 19.47 -22.99
N LYS A 346 6.00 19.43 -24.01
CA LYS A 346 4.62 19.00 -23.85
C LYS A 346 4.57 17.48 -23.75
N LEU A 347 3.94 16.96 -22.69
CA LEU A 347 3.77 15.53 -22.50
C LEU A 347 2.59 14.99 -23.33
N PRO A 348 2.65 13.73 -23.76
CA PRO A 348 1.55 13.10 -24.47
C PRO A 348 0.36 12.86 -23.52
N GLU A 349 -0.86 13.11 -24.00
CA GLU A 349 -2.10 12.88 -23.26
C GLU A 349 -2.79 11.59 -23.72
N SER A 350 -3.68 11.03 -22.90
CA SER A 350 -4.62 9.99 -23.34
C SER A 350 -5.87 10.63 -23.94
N SER A 351 -6.34 10.10 -25.07
CA SER A 351 -7.52 10.60 -25.81
C SER A 351 -8.87 10.17 -25.20
N HIS A 352 -8.88 9.31 -24.18
CA HIS A 352 -10.08 8.52 -23.84
C HIS A 352 -10.62 8.66 -22.41
N ILE A 353 -10.03 9.48 -21.54
CA ILE A 353 -10.41 9.51 -20.11
C ILE A 353 -11.15 10.79 -19.73
N ASN A 354 -12.35 10.62 -19.17
CA ASN A 354 -13.20 11.69 -18.63
C ASN A 354 -12.51 12.36 -17.44
N THR A 355 -12.09 13.61 -17.61
CA THR A 355 -11.25 14.39 -16.69
C THR A 355 -11.90 14.80 -15.37
N LYS A 356 -13.18 14.45 -15.14
CA LYS A 356 -13.97 14.90 -13.98
C LYS A 356 -13.55 14.28 -12.63
N HIS A 357 -12.73 13.24 -12.62
CA HIS A 357 -12.28 12.55 -11.39
C HIS A 357 -10.74 12.50 -11.23
N ASN A 358 -10.02 13.33 -11.97
CA ASN A 358 -8.56 13.31 -12.05
C ASN A 358 -7.93 14.09 -10.88
N THR A 359 -7.42 13.39 -9.87
CA THR A 359 -6.72 14.00 -8.71
C THR A 359 -5.30 13.48 -8.48
N GLY A 360 -4.78 12.62 -9.35
CA GLY A 360 -3.49 11.93 -9.17
C GLY A 360 -2.45 12.21 -10.25
N GLY A 361 -1.22 11.78 -10.00
CA GLY A 361 -0.05 11.97 -10.86
C GLY A 361 1.21 12.09 -10.00
N GLY A 362 2.37 12.15 -10.65
CA GLY A 362 3.62 12.37 -9.94
C GLY A 362 4.83 12.19 -10.83
N ILE A 363 5.99 12.30 -10.19
CA ILE A 363 7.28 12.23 -10.86
C ILE A 363 8.27 11.45 -10.00
N ALA A 364 9.13 10.70 -10.66
CA ALA A 364 10.36 10.17 -10.10
C ALA A 364 11.46 10.30 -11.15
N SER A 365 12.71 10.32 -10.71
CA SER A 365 13.84 10.34 -11.63
C SER A 365 14.95 9.38 -11.20
N SER A 366 15.77 9.06 -12.19
CA SER A 366 17.02 8.31 -12.10
C SER A 366 18.09 9.14 -12.82
N PRO A 367 19.38 8.76 -12.81
CA PRO A 367 20.42 9.54 -13.47
C PRO A 367 20.06 9.97 -14.90
N ASP A 368 19.50 9.09 -15.73
CA ASP A 368 19.27 9.38 -17.15
C ASP A 368 17.79 9.47 -17.58
N ILE A 369 16.85 9.16 -16.69
CA ILE A 369 15.42 9.13 -17.03
C ILE A 369 14.59 9.84 -15.97
N VAL A 370 13.62 10.61 -16.45
CA VAL A 370 12.49 11.12 -15.68
C VAL A 370 11.23 10.33 -16.03
N TYR A 371 10.54 9.85 -15.01
CA TYR A 371 9.31 9.08 -15.12
C TYR A 371 8.16 9.95 -14.63
N THR A 372 7.14 10.15 -15.47
CA THR A 372 5.94 10.90 -15.10
C THR A 372 4.71 10.02 -15.17
N SER A 373 3.83 10.16 -14.19
CA SER A 373 2.46 9.65 -14.26
C SER A 373 1.49 10.82 -14.31
N LEU A 374 0.65 10.84 -15.34
CA LEU A 374 -0.32 11.92 -15.56
C LEU A 374 -1.73 11.52 -15.11
N PRO A 375 -2.56 12.50 -14.70
CA PRO A 375 -3.96 12.27 -14.31
C PRO A 375 -4.83 11.59 -15.38
N GLY A 376 -4.37 11.48 -16.63
CA GLY A 376 -5.04 10.75 -17.71
C GLY A 376 -4.57 9.29 -17.88
N GLY A 377 -3.90 8.68 -16.90
CA GLY A 377 -3.44 7.30 -16.99
C GLY A 377 -2.21 7.10 -17.87
N LYS A 378 -1.64 8.18 -18.41
CA LYS A 378 -0.44 8.14 -19.24
C LYS A 378 0.81 8.10 -18.37
N ILE A 379 1.66 7.12 -18.59
CA ILE A 379 3.02 7.07 -18.04
C ILE A 379 3.98 7.47 -19.15
N THR A 380 4.92 8.37 -18.87
CA THR A 380 5.93 8.80 -19.86
C THR A 380 7.33 8.69 -19.27
N MET A 381 8.25 8.13 -20.04
CA MET A 381 9.67 8.10 -19.74
C MET A 381 10.38 9.10 -20.65
N VAL A 382 11.16 9.99 -20.05
CA VAL A 382 11.80 11.11 -20.73
C VAL A 382 13.29 11.09 -20.43
N ASN A 383 14.12 11.33 -21.45
CA ASN A 383 15.55 11.50 -21.27
C ASN A 383 15.82 12.74 -20.39
N ALA A 384 16.50 12.51 -19.26
CA ALA A 384 16.75 13.52 -18.24
C ALA A 384 17.63 14.70 -18.73
N ASN A 385 18.39 14.51 -19.82
CA ASN A 385 19.29 15.52 -20.38
C ASN A 385 18.61 16.35 -21.47
N THR A 386 17.87 15.71 -22.36
CA THR A 386 17.39 16.33 -23.60
C THR A 386 15.90 16.67 -23.59
N GLY A 387 15.12 16.09 -22.67
CA GLY A 387 13.66 16.16 -22.74
C GLY A 387 13.07 15.26 -23.84
N GLU A 388 13.88 14.43 -24.50
CA GLU A 388 13.36 13.50 -25.51
C GLU A 388 12.44 12.46 -24.86
N ILE A 389 11.22 12.31 -25.37
CA ILE A 389 10.31 11.25 -24.94
C ILE A 389 10.85 9.92 -25.45
N LEU A 390 11.27 9.07 -24.52
CA LEU A 390 11.80 7.74 -24.84
C LEU A 390 10.65 6.78 -25.12
N SER A 391 9.64 6.78 -24.26
CA SER A 391 8.49 5.89 -24.39
C SER A 391 7.31 6.39 -23.57
N SER A 392 6.12 5.88 -23.90
CA SER A 392 4.92 6.17 -23.13
C SER A 392 3.97 4.98 -23.15
N PHE A 393 3.22 4.81 -22.06
CA PHE A 393 2.26 3.72 -21.88
C PHE A 393 0.92 4.30 -21.42
N ASP A 394 -0.18 3.77 -21.95
CA ASP A 394 -1.53 4.11 -21.49
C ASP A 394 -2.07 2.99 -20.61
N THR A 395 -2.35 3.33 -19.36
CA THR A 395 -2.82 2.39 -18.33
C THR A 395 -4.33 2.19 -18.38
N GLN A 396 -5.04 3.03 -19.15
CA GLN A 396 -6.49 3.12 -19.24
C GLN A 396 -7.18 3.45 -17.91
N ALA A 397 -6.43 3.87 -16.88
CA ALA A 397 -6.93 4.21 -15.56
C ALA A 397 -6.97 5.73 -15.33
N SER A 398 -7.85 6.20 -14.45
CA SER A 398 -8.13 7.63 -14.26
C SER A 398 -7.37 8.29 -13.11
N ILE A 399 -6.83 7.52 -12.17
CA ILE A 399 -6.05 8.02 -11.05
C ILE A 399 -4.79 7.19 -10.98
N VAL A 400 -3.63 7.86 -10.93
CA VAL A 400 -2.32 7.23 -10.91
C VAL A 400 -1.54 7.70 -9.69
N SER A 401 -0.90 6.77 -8.98
CA SER A 401 0.05 7.11 -7.94
C SER A 401 1.30 7.79 -8.53
N PRO A 402 2.11 8.48 -7.71
CA PRO A 402 3.47 8.79 -8.11
C PRO A 402 4.24 7.51 -8.48
N PRO A 403 5.11 7.55 -9.50
CA PRO A 403 5.97 6.43 -9.86
C PRO A 403 7.02 6.17 -8.78
N VAL A 404 7.34 4.89 -8.57
CA VAL A 404 8.38 4.45 -7.63
C VAL A 404 9.39 3.57 -8.37
N ILE A 405 10.67 3.78 -8.10
CA ILE A 405 11.77 3.05 -8.76
C ILE A 405 12.57 2.30 -7.70
N ALA A 406 12.55 0.97 -7.76
CA ALA A 406 13.36 0.09 -6.93
C ALA A 406 13.56 -1.25 -7.65
N ASN A 407 14.57 -2.04 -7.29
CA ASN A 407 14.84 -3.35 -7.88
C ASN A 407 14.84 -3.33 -9.43
N ASP A 408 15.37 -2.25 -10.03
CA ASP A 408 15.38 -2.06 -11.49
C ASP A 408 14.01 -2.18 -12.17
N ALA A 409 12.98 -1.75 -11.46
CA ALA A 409 11.60 -1.77 -11.90
C ALA A 409 10.86 -0.51 -11.50
N LEU A 410 9.86 -0.18 -12.31
CA LEU A 410 8.93 0.91 -12.08
C LEU A 410 7.63 0.35 -11.48
N TYR A 411 7.18 0.91 -10.37
CA TYR A 411 5.96 0.50 -9.66
C TYR A 411 4.97 1.65 -9.61
N LEU A 412 3.70 1.35 -9.93
CA LEU A 412 2.64 2.33 -10.04
C LEU A 412 1.29 1.72 -9.65
N GLY A 413 0.55 2.43 -8.80
CA GLY A 413 -0.80 2.13 -8.38
C GLY A 413 -1.84 2.93 -9.17
N PHE A 414 -3.02 2.34 -9.33
CA PHE A 414 -4.13 2.91 -10.08
C PHE A 414 -5.44 2.75 -9.33
N ALA A 415 -6.35 3.70 -9.56
CA ALA A 415 -7.75 3.58 -9.20
C ALA A 415 -8.64 3.75 -10.44
N PHE A 416 -9.64 2.89 -10.55
CA PHE A 416 -10.71 2.96 -11.53
C PHE A 416 -11.95 3.61 -10.90
N THR A 417 -12.83 4.15 -11.74
CA THR A 417 -14.03 4.87 -11.32
C THR A 417 -15.07 3.99 -10.60
N ASP A 418 -14.95 2.67 -10.71
CA ASP A 418 -15.78 1.67 -10.04
C ASP A 418 -15.22 1.26 -8.65
N ASN A 419 -14.30 2.07 -8.10
CA ASN A 419 -13.62 1.81 -6.82
C ASN A 419 -12.82 0.50 -6.82
N THR A 420 -12.37 0.03 -7.99
CA THR A 420 -11.34 -1.02 -8.10
C THR A 420 -9.97 -0.39 -8.34
N GLY A 421 -8.91 -1.16 -8.09
CA GLY A 421 -7.54 -0.72 -8.29
C GLY A 421 -6.68 -1.77 -8.95
N LYS A 422 -5.60 -1.31 -9.58
CA LYS A 422 -4.50 -2.17 -10.01
C LYS A 422 -3.17 -1.61 -9.54
N LEU A 423 -2.26 -2.48 -9.16
CA LEU A 423 -0.85 -2.17 -8.96
C LEU A 423 -0.05 -2.85 -10.08
N TYR A 424 0.85 -2.12 -10.72
CA TYR A 424 1.71 -2.65 -11.78
C TYR A 424 3.17 -2.59 -11.39
N LYS A 425 3.92 -3.59 -11.88
CA LYS A 425 5.37 -3.56 -12.00
C LYS A 425 5.74 -3.57 -13.47
N PHE A 426 6.56 -2.62 -13.89
CA PHE A 426 7.18 -2.58 -15.21
C PHE A 426 8.67 -2.87 -15.09
N THR A 427 9.21 -3.66 -16.00
CA THR A 427 10.65 -3.89 -16.12
C THR A 427 11.04 -4.04 -17.59
N THR A 428 12.34 -4.16 -17.88
CA THR A 428 12.82 -4.34 -19.25
C THR A 428 12.34 -5.68 -19.83
N GLN A 429 12.11 -5.74 -21.13
CA GLN A 429 11.73 -6.97 -21.82
C GLN A 429 12.66 -8.15 -21.49
N GLU A 430 13.97 -7.91 -21.36
CA GLU A 430 14.97 -8.91 -21.00
C GLU A 430 14.70 -9.49 -19.60
N ASN A 431 14.43 -8.65 -18.61
CA ASN A 431 14.09 -9.09 -17.26
C ASN A 431 12.76 -9.85 -17.21
N VAL A 432 11.78 -9.49 -18.05
CA VAL A 432 10.54 -10.28 -18.19
C VAL A 432 10.86 -11.69 -18.70
N GLN A 433 11.73 -11.82 -19.71
CA GLN A 433 12.13 -13.13 -20.24
C GLN A 433 12.89 -13.96 -19.20
N ILE A 434 13.84 -13.36 -18.48
CA ILE A 434 14.60 -14.02 -17.39
C ILE A 434 13.64 -14.52 -16.31
N SER A 435 12.73 -13.66 -15.85
CA SER A 435 11.74 -14.01 -14.82
C SER A 435 10.82 -15.16 -15.28
N ASN A 436 10.41 -15.16 -16.55
CA ASN A 436 9.59 -16.25 -17.12
C ASN A 436 10.36 -17.58 -17.16
N LEU A 437 11.64 -17.55 -17.54
CA LEU A 437 12.49 -18.73 -17.56
C LEU A 437 12.67 -19.31 -16.15
N GLN A 438 12.96 -18.46 -15.16
CA GLN A 438 13.10 -18.88 -13.76
C GLN A 438 11.79 -19.51 -13.24
N ARG A 439 10.63 -18.89 -13.51
CA ARG A 439 9.32 -19.46 -13.14
C ARG A 439 9.06 -20.81 -13.80
N ASN A 440 9.40 -20.97 -15.07
CA ASN A 440 9.22 -22.23 -15.78
C ASN A 440 10.15 -23.32 -15.25
N GLN A 441 11.40 -22.97 -14.90
CA GLN A 441 12.33 -23.90 -14.24
C GLN A 441 11.82 -24.33 -12.87
N GLN A 442 11.34 -23.40 -12.05
CA GLN A 442 10.79 -23.71 -10.73
C GLN A 442 9.53 -24.59 -10.82
N ARG A 443 8.62 -24.31 -11.76
CA ARG A 443 7.46 -25.19 -12.05
C ARG A 443 7.89 -26.58 -12.51
N SER A 444 8.89 -26.67 -13.39
CA SER A 444 9.44 -27.95 -13.85
C SER A 444 10.08 -28.75 -12.71
N LEU A 445 10.74 -28.08 -11.76
CA LEU A 445 11.29 -28.71 -10.55
C LEU A 445 10.18 -29.24 -9.63
N ILE A 446 9.14 -28.44 -9.39
CA ILE A 446 7.98 -28.87 -8.58
C ILE A 446 7.29 -30.07 -9.23
N ASN A 447 7.03 -30.03 -10.54
CA ASN A 447 6.41 -31.14 -11.25
C ASN A 447 7.28 -32.40 -11.22
N ARG A 448 8.62 -32.28 -11.31
CA ARG A 448 9.52 -33.43 -11.17
C ARG A 448 9.51 -34.01 -9.76
N MET A 449 9.40 -33.17 -8.72
CA MET A 449 9.26 -33.65 -7.35
C MET A 449 7.90 -34.33 -7.12
N SER A 450 6.81 -33.85 -7.75
CA SER A 450 5.52 -34.53 -7.69
C SER A 450 5.52 -35.85 -8.46
N GLU A 451 6.11 -35.90 -9.65
CA GLU A 451 6.26 -37.13 -10.45
C GLU A 451 7.16 -38.16 -9.74
N GLN A 452 8.21 -37.73 -9.02
CA GLN A 452 9.00 -38.63 -8.18
C GLN A 452 8.23 -39.19 -6.99
N ASN A 453 7.26 -38.44 -6.44
CA ASN A 453 6.38 -38.94 -5.40
C ASN A 453 5.30 -39.89 -5.96
N ASP A 454 4.84 -39.69 -7.19
CA ASP A 454 3.88 -40.59 -7.86
C ASP A 454 4.52 -41.90 -8.33
N HIS A 455 5.84 -41.93 -8.57
CA HIS A 455 6.58 -43.13 -8.95
C HIS A 455 7.07 -44.00 -7.76
N HIS A 456 6.60 -43.74 -6.53
CA HIS A 456 6.89 -44.60 -5.37
C HIS A 456 5.80 -45.63 -5.04
N ASP A 457 4.71 -45.70 -5.82
CA ASP A 457 3.60 -46.63 -5.59
C ASP A 457 3.37 -47.67 -6.70
N GLU A 458 4.42 -48.07 -7.44
CA GLU A 458 4.39 -49.31 -8.25
C GLU A 458 5.36 -50.35 -7.68
N HIS A 459 4.90 -51.07 -6.65
CA HIS A 459 5.45 -52.36 -6.24
C HIS A 459 4.45 -53.48 -6.55
N ASP A 460 4.72 -54.23 -7.62
CA ASP A 460 4.18 -55.58 -7.82
C ASP A 460 4.75 -56.50 -6.72
N GLY A 461 3.91 -56.92 -5.77
CA GLY A 461 4.31 -57.87 -4.74
C GLY A 461 3.28 -57.99 -3.61
N ASP A 462 2.61 -59.15 -3.58
CA ASP A 462 1.73 -59.64 -2.51
C ASP A 462 2.23 -59.27 -1.11
N GLY A 463 1.48 -58.42 -0.41
CA GLY A 463 1.80 -57.98 0.94
C GLY A 463 0.72 -57.08 1.52
N SER A 464 -0.18 -57.65 2.32
CA SER A 464 -1.07 -56.87 3.18
C SER A 464 -0.24 -56.10 4.23
N TRP A 465 -0.32 -54.77 4.23
CA TRP A 465 0.19 -53.96 5.34
C TRP A 465 -0.97 -53.18 5.96
N SER A 466 -1.41 -53.63 7.14
CA SER A 466 -2.27 -52.86 8.03
C SER A 466 -1.39 -51.99 8.93
N TYR A 467 -1.59 -50.67 8.88
CA TYR A 467 -0.92 -49.73 9.80
C TYR A 467 -1.85 -49.43 10.98
N SER A 468 -1.59 -50.06 12.12
CA SER A 468 -2.17 -49.68 13.41
C SER A 468 -1.16 -48.84 14.19
N GLY A 469 -1.36 -47.52 14.24
CA GLY A 469 -0.51 -46.61 14.98
C GLY A 469 -1.33 -45.57 15.76
N SER A 470 -1.30 -45.67 17.09
CA SER A 470 -1.75 -44.61 18.01
C SER A 470 -0.67 -43.53 18.09
N GLY A 471 -0.91 -42.35 17.51
CA GLY A 471 0.02 -41.23 17.60
C GLY A 471 -0.70 -39.88 17.58
N SER A 472 -0.35 -38.98 18.50
CA SER A 472 -0.78 -37.58 18.49
C SER A 472 0.00 -36.80 17.42
N TRP A 473 -0.72 -36.17 16.49
CA TRP A 473 -0.14 -35.28 15.48
C TRP A 473 -0.52 -33.83 15.78
N SER A 474 0.48 -32.94 15.85
CA SER A 474 0.30 -31.49 15.82
C SER A 474 1.14 -30.92 14.68
N GLY A 475 0.51 -30.71 13.52
CA GLY A 475 1.15 -30.09 12.35
C GLY A 475 0.18 -29.17 11.64
N SER A 476 0.48 -27.86 11.60
CA SER A 476 -0.22 -26.86 10.80
C SER A 476 0.39 -26.82 9.39
N GLY A 477 0.00 -27.78 8.55
CA GLY A 477 0.37 -27.81 7.13
C GLY A 477 -0.86 -27.60 6.27
N GLY A 478 -0.95 -26.47 5.55
CA GLY A 478 -1.98 -26.24 4.55
C GLY A 478 -1.65 -26.99 3.26
N TYR A 479 -2.16 -28.21 3.11
CA TYR A 479 -2.07 -28.97 1.87
C TYR A 479 -3.33 -28.72 1.04
N GLY A 480 -3.19 -28.13 -0.14
CA GLY A 480 -4.23 -28.08 -1.16
C GLY A 480 -4.13 -29.31 -2.06
N GLY A 481 -4.79 -30.40 -1.68
CA GLY A 481 -4.84 -31.64 -2.46
C GLY A 481 -6.09 -32.47 -2.11
N ALA A 482 -6.65 -33.18 -3.09
CA ALA A 482 -7.79 -34.09 -2.91
C ALA A 482 -7.33 -35.43 -2.31
N GLY A 483 -8.00 -35.92 -1.27
CA GLY A 483 -7.68 -37.22 -0.64
C GLY A 483 -8.66 -37.61 0.47
N ASP A 484 -8.88 -38.92 0.64
CA ASP A 484 -9.72 -39.52 1.69
C ASP A 484 -8.86 -40.01 2.88
N TYR A 485 -9.31 -39.77 4.11
CA TYR A 485 -8.52 -40.04 5.33
C TYR A 485 -9.24 -41.00 6.29
N SER A 486 -8.50 -41.93 6.93
CA SER A 486 -9.02 -42.80 7.99
C SER A 486 -8.10 -42.85 9.22
N GLY A 487 -8.64 -42.67 10.45
CA GLY A 487 -7.83 -42.69 11.68
C GLY A 487 -8.59 -42.44 12.99
N GLY A 488 -8.05 -42.92 14.12
CA GLY A 488 -8.60 -42.68 15.46
C GLY A 488 -7.63 -41.90 16.35
N GLY A 489 -8.06 -40.77 16.91
CA GLY A 489 -7.24 -39.88 17.73
C GLY A 489 -7.86 -38.49 17.93
N ALA A 490 -7.21 -37.64 18.74
CA ALA A 490 -7.61 -36.24 18.94
C ALA A 490 -6.76 -35.29 18.08
N GLY A 491 -7.39 -34.53 17.17
CA GLY A 491 -6.73 -33.61 16.26
C GLY A 491 -7.69 -32.81 15.36
N GLY A 492 -7.32 -31.58 14.98
CA GLY A 492 -8.11 -30.69 14.12
C GLY A 492 -7.47 -30.48 12.74
N TYR A 493 -8.27 -30.36 11.68
CA TYR A 493 -7.82 -30.31 10.29
C TYR A 493 -8.32 -29.04 9.57
N SER A 494 -7.47 -28.38 8.77
CA SER A 494 -7.83 -27.16 8.02
C SER A 494 -7.35 -27.21 6.56
N GLY A 495 -8.27 -27.14 5.59
CA GLY A 495 -7.93 -27.24 4.15
C GLY A 495 -9.10 -26.94 3.20
N GLY A 496 -8.81 -26.69 1.92
CA GLY A 496 -9.81 -26.52 0.86
C GLY A 496 -9.59 -27.53 -0.26
N GLY A 497 -10.61 -28.34 -0.56
CA GLY A 497 -10.53 -29.45 -1.52
C GLY A 497 -11.71 -30.43 -1.39
N ALA A 498 -11.83 -31.39 -2.33
CA ALA A 498 -12.82 -32.48 -2.25
C ALA A 498 -12.20 -33.72 -1.58
N GLY A 499 -12.82 -34.25 -0.52
CA GLY A 499 -12.32 -35.42 0.23
C GLY A 499 -13.14 -35.72 1.50
N GLY A 500 -13.22 -37.00 1.89
CA GLY A 500 -13.96 -37.49 3.06
C GLY A 500 -13.08 -37.95 4.22
N TYR A 501 -13.61 -37.89 5.44
CA TYR A 501 -12.94 -38.39 6.65
C TYR A 501 -13.74 -39.52 7.32
N SER A 502 -13.06 -40.59 7.76
CA SER A 502 -13.66 -41.65 8.58
C SER A 502 -12.85 -41.95 9.86
N GLY A 503 -13.47 -41.93 11.05
CA GLY A 503 -12.69 -42.17 12.28
C GLY A 503 -13.44 -42.09 13.62
N ASN A 504 -12.84 -42.63 14.69
CA ASN A 504 -13.35 -42.54 16.08
C ASN A 504 -12.41 -41.68 16.94
N GLY A 505 -12.88 -40.55 17.49
CA GLY A 505 -12.02 -39.63 18.27
C GLY A 505 -12.59 -38.23 18.52
N ALA A 506 -11.81 -37.36 19.18
CA ALA A 506 -12.21 -35.97 19.49
C ALA A 506 -11.47 -34.95 18.60
N GLY A 507 -12.13 -34.41 17.57
CA GLY A 507 -11.48 -33.57 16.55
C GLY A 507 -12.45 -32.77 15.67
N GLY A 508 -12.00 -31.69 15.03
CA GLY A 508 -12.85 -30.79 14.25
C GLY A 508 -12.26 -30.39 12.89
N TYR A 509 -13.12 -30.13 11.91
CA TYR A 509 -12.75 -29.63 10.58
C TYR A 509 -12.96 -28.13 10.45
N SER A 510 -12.07 -27.46 9.73
CA SER A 510 -12.37 -26.16 9.13
C SER A 510 -11.98 -26.09 7.64
N GLY A 511 -12.93 -25.95 6.71
CA GLY A 511 -12.58 -25.98 5.28
C GLY A 511 -13.71 -25.66 4.29
N GLY A 512 -13.36 -25.35 3.05
CA GLY A 512 -14.32 -25.12 1.95
C GLY A 512 -14.13 -26.12 0.80
N GLY A 513 -15.19 -26.86 0.43
CA GLY A 513 -15.13 -27.93 -0.58
C GLY A 513 -16.28 -28.94 -0.49
N ALA A 514 -16.33 -29.91 -1.42
CA ALA A 514 -17.32 -31.00 -1.41
C ALA A 514 -16.76 -32.25 -0.70
N GLY A 515 -17.32 -32.65 0.46
CA GLY A 515 -16.77 -33.73 1.28
C GLY A 515 -17.65 -34.09 2.49
N GLY A 516 -17.48 -35.30 3.06
CA GLY A 516 -18.30 -35.82 4.16
C GLY A 516 -17.50 -36.44 5.31
N TYR A 517 -18.07 -36.45 6.52
CA TYR A 517 -17.49 -37.06 7.73
C TYR A 517 -18.31 -38.26 8.20
N SER A 518 -17.65 -39.38 8.53
CA SER A 518 -18.27 -40.53 9.19
C SER A 518 -17.52 -40.99 10.45
N GLY A 519 -18.15 -41.06 11.63
CA GLY A 519 -17.41 -41.47 12.85
C GLY A 519 -18.15 -41.39 14.19
N ASN A 520 -17.57 -41.97 15.26
CA ASN A 520 -18.07 -41.87 16.63
C ASN A 520 -17.11 -41.08 17.54
N GLY A 521 -17.57 -39.98 18.17
CA GLY A 521 -16.74 -39.13 19.04
C GLY A 521 -17.22 -37.69 19.29
N ALA A 522 -16.42 -36.85 19.97
CA ALA A 522 -16.76 -35.46 20.29
C ALA A 522 -16.05 -34.46 19.36
N GLY A 523 -16.76 -33.81 18.44
CA GLY A 523 -16.14 -33.03 17.35
C GLY A 523 -17.10 -32.15 16.56
N GLY A 524 -16.59 -31.18 15.79
CA GLY A 524 -17.42 -30.22 15.04
C GLY A 524 -16.87 -29.87 13.65
N TYR A 525 -17.76 -29.52 12.72
CA TYR A 525 -17.43 -29.06 11.36
C TYR A 525 -17.71 -27.57 11.23
N ASN A 526 -16.78 -26.81 10.64
CA ASN A 526 -16.96 -25.41 10.27
C ASN A 526 -16.55 -25.16 8.80
N GLY A 527 -17.48 -24.90 7.87
CA GLY A 527 -17.10 -24.83 6.46
C GLY A 527 -18.19 -24.48 5.46
N GLY A 528 -17.81 -24.26 4.18
CA GLY A 528 -18.74 -23.94 3.08
C GLY A 528 -18.58 -24.87 1.88
N GLY A 529 -19.67 -25.50 1.41
CA GLY A 529 -19.66 -26.46 0.30
C GLY A 529 -20.79 -27.51 0.34
N ALA A 530 -20.76 -28.52 -0.54
CA ALA A 530 -21.75 -29.61 -0.57
C ALA A 530 -21.24 -30.86 0.20
N GLY A 531 -21.86 -31.25 1.30
CA GLY A 531 -21.29 -32.28 2.20
C GLY A 531 -22.20 -32.74 3.33
N GLY A 532 -21.93 -33.90 3.94
CA GLY A 532 -22.78 -34.50 4.98
C GLY A 532 -22.02 -35.13 6.16
N TYR A 533 -22.67 -35.20 7.32
CA TYR A 533 -22.16 -35.85 8.53
C TYR A 533 -22.98 -37.11 8.88
N SER A 534 -22.30 -38.22 9.20
CA SER A 534 -22.93 -39.43 9.76
C SER A 534 -22.19 -39.98 10.98
N GLY A 535 -22.81 -40.12 12.15
CA GLY A 535 -22.09 -40.58 13.35
C GLY A 535 -22.83 -40.53 14.69
N SER A 536 -22.23 -41.09 15.75
CA SER A 536 -22.76 -41.00 17.13
C SER A 536 -21.78 -40.37 18.14
N GLY A 537 -22.19 -39.29 18.82
CA GLY A 537 -21.33 -38.50 19.72
C GLY A 537 -21.78 -37.06 20.02
N ALA A 538 -20.99 -36.27 20.78
CA ALA A 538 -21.32 -34.89 21.17
C ALA A 538 -20.62 -33.86 20.25
N GLY A 539 -21.36 -33.15 19.38
CA GLY A 539 -20.76 -32.38 18.28
C GLY A 539 -21.72 -31.47 17.53
N GLY A 540 -21.21 -30.49 16.76
CA GLY A 540 -22.04 -29.49 16.06
C GLY A 540 -21.53 -29.14 14.65
N TYR A 541 -22.46 -28.70 13.78
CA TYR A 541 -22.16 -28.22 12.43
C TYR A 541 -22.39 -26.70 12.34
N SER A 542 -21.44 -25.99 11.73
CA SER A 542 -21.57 -24.59 11.37
C SER A 542 -21.13 -24.35 9.92
N GLY A 543 -21.95 -23.73 9.07
CA GLY A 543 -21.57 -23.56 7.66
C GLY A 543 -22.63 -23.08 6.67
N ASN A 544 -22.21 -22.73 5.45
CA ASN A 544 -23.08 -22.31 4.34
C ASN A 544 -22.94 -23.29 3.15
N GLY A 545 -24.02 -24.00 2.74
CA GLY A 545 -23.95 -25.02 1.68
C GLY A 545 -25.12 -26.02 1.60
N ALA A 546 -25.09 -27.00 0.68
CA ALA A 546 -26.12 -28.04 0.53
C ALA A 546 -25.66 -29.36 1.19
N GLY A 547 -26.37 -29.87 2.20
CA GLY A 547 -25.84 -30.97 3.04
C GLY A 547 -26.81 -31.51 4.10
N GLY A 548 -26.62 -32.77 4.52
CA GLY A 548 -27.50 -33.47 5.47
C GLY A 548 -26.78 -34.06 6.69
N TYR A 549 -27.52 -34.27 7.78
CA TYR A 549 -27.06 -34.88 9.03
C TYR A 549 -27.83 -36.17 9.33
N ASN A 550 -27.11 -37.25 9.69
CA ASN A 550 -27.69 -38.51 10.16
C ASN A 550 -26.91 -39.06 11.37
N GLY A 551 -27.45 -38.98 12.59
CA GLY A 551 -26.69 -39.40 13.77
C GLY A 551 -27.42 -39.36 15.12
N GLY A 552 -26.82 -39.95 16.16
CA GLY A 552 -27.35 -39.98 17.53
C GLY A 552 -26.36 -39.39 18.57
N GLY A 553 -26.77 -38.35 19.32
CA GLY A 553 -25.96 -37.72 20.37
C GLY A 553 -26.39 -36.28 20.73
N ALA A 554 -25.65 -35.58 21.59
CA ALA A 554 -25.96 -34.20 22.02
C ALA A 554 -25.23 -33.15 21.16
N GLY A 555 -25.96 -32.32 20.40
CA GLY A 555 -25.37 -31.47 19.35
C GLY A 555 -26.30 -30.45 18.70
N GLY A 556 -25.78 -29.39 18.08
CA GLY A 556 -26.57 -28.30 17.47
C GLY A 556 -26.09 -27.86 16.08
N TYR A 557 -26.97 -27.21 15.32
CA TYR A 557 -26.71 -26.71 13.96
C TYR A 557 -26.86 -25.17 13.87
N SER A 558 -25.90 -24.49 13.22
CA SER A 558 -26.01 -23.07 12.82
C SER A 558 -25.54 -22.79 11.38
N GLY A 559 -26.42 -22.34 10.47
CA GLY A 559 -26.00 -22.10 9.08
C GLY A 559 -27.11 -21.79 8.06
N SER A 560 -26.74 -21.45 6.82
CA SER A 560 -27.67 -21.18 5.71
C SER A 560 -27.45 -22.16 4.53
N GLY A 561 -28.44 -23.01 4.23
CA GLY A 561 -28.30 -24.16 3.31
C GLY A 561 -29.56 -25.03 3.10
N ALA A 562 -29.57 -25.95 2.12
CA ALA A 562 -30.68 -26.89 1.87
C ALA A 562 -30.29 -28.36 2.17
N GLY A 563 -31.13 -29.16 2.84
CA GLY A 563 -30.85 -30.57 3.16
C GLY A 563 -31.84 -31.28 4.11
N ASP A 564 -31.73 -32.61 4.26
CA ASP A 564 -32.59 -33.47 5.09
C ASP A 564 -31.91 -33.94 6.39
N TYR A 565 -32.68 -34.10 7.47
CA TYR A 565 -32.16 -34.34 8.83
C TYR A 565 -32.87 -35.51 9.54
N SER A 566 -32.09 -36.45 10.10
CA SER A 566 -32.62 -37.53 10.96
C SER A 566 -31.68 -37.87 12.14
N GLY A 567 -32.24 -38.05 13.35
CA GLY A 567 -31.45 -38.34 14.55
C GLY A 567 -32.22 -38.31 15.88
N GLY A 568 -31.65 -38.88 16.95
CA GLY A 568 -32.34 -39.16 18.22
C GLY A 568 -31.65 -38.66 19.51
N GLY A 569 -31.12 -37.43 19.55
CA GLY A 569 -30.47 -36.87 20.74
C GLY A 569 -30.77 -35.39 21.02
N ALA A 570 -30.29 -34.86 22.15
CA ALA A 570 -30.64 -33.53 22.67
C ALA A 570 -29.87 -32.39 21.96
N GLY A 571 -30.58 -31.45 21.30
CA GLY A 571 -29.97 -30.42 20.45
C GLY A 571 -30.90 -29.30 20.00
N GLY A 572 -30.35 -28.14 19.62
CA GLY A 572 -31.10 -26.96 19.13
C GLY A 572 -30.69 -26.53 17.70
N TYR A 573 -31.61 -25.87 16.98
CA TYR A 573 -31.42 -25.43 15.58
C TYR A 573 -31.49 -23.89 15.43
N SER A 574 -30.67 -23.33 14.54
CA SER A 574 -30.68 -21.91 14.14
C SER A 574 -30.27 -21.76 12.67
N GLY A 575 -31.15 -21.31 11.77
CA GLY A 575 -30.80 -21.14 10.34
C GLY A 575 -31.98 -20.86 9.39
N ASN A 576 -31.68 -20.37 8.19
CA ASN A 576 -32.65 -19.89 7.17
C ASN A 576 -32.83 -20.82 5.96
N GLY A 577 -32.63 -22.14 6.13
CA GLY A 577 -32.60 -23.15 5.07
C GLY A 577 -33.91 -23.89 4.76
N ALA A 578 -34.00 -24.57 3.61
CA ALA A 578 -35.12 -25.45 3.22
C ALA A 578 -34.78 -26.94 3.42
N GLY A 579 -35.61 -27.71 4.15
CA GLY A 579 -35.31 -29.12 4.50
C GLY A 579 -36.36 -29.81 5.39
N GLY A 580 -36.42 -31.15 5.38
CA GLY A 580 -37.33 -31.97 6.19
C GLY A 580 -36.68 -32.57 7.46
N TYR A 581 -37.48 -32.79 8.52
CA TYR A 581 -37.03 -33.34 9.81
C TYR A 581 -37.73 -34.66 10.17
N GLY A 582 -36.96 -35.67 10.59
CA GLY A 582 -37.48 -36.91 11.20
C GLY A 582 -36.69 -37.32 12.44
N GLY A 583 -37.24 -37.10 13.64
CA GLY A 583 -36.63 -37.49 14.92
C GLY A 583 -37.58 -37.37 16.13
N GLY A 584 -37.45 -38.28 17.09
CA GLY A 584 -38.34 -38.40 18.25
C GLY A 584 -37.94 -37.49 19.42
N ASN A 585 -38.93 -36.71 19.90
CA ASN A 585 -38.94 -35.87 21.10
C ASN A 585 -37.86 -34.76 21.18
N TYR A 586 -38.24 -33.50 20.94
CA TYR A 586 -38.12 -32.34 21.87
C TYR A 586 -38.60 -31.06 21.17
N SER A 587 -39.33 -30.23 21.93
CA SER A 587 -40.02 -29.00 21.53
C SER A 587 -39.12 -27.75 21.63
N GLY A 588 -39.08 -26.91 20.60
CA GLY A 588 -38.51 -25.55 20.72
C GLY A 588 -38.10 -24.91 19.39
N ALA A 589 -39.06 -24.59 18.52
CA ALA A 589 -38.82 -23.79 17.33
C ALA A 589 -39.12 -22.30 17.61
N SER A 590 -38.10 -21.44 17.57
CA SER A 590 -38.25 -19.99 17.43
C SER A 590 -37.51 -19.55 16.18
N ARG A 591 -38.26 -19.32 15.09
CA ARG A 591 -37.78 -18.57 13.92
C ARG A 591 -37.89 -17.08 14.22
N ARG A 592 -36.77 -16.35 14.19
CA ARG A 592 -36.69 -14.93 13.84
C ARG A 592 -35.43 -14.69 13.04
#